data_AF-A0A1B9AKV9-F1
#
_entry.id   AF-A0A1B9AKV9-F1
#
_cell.length_a   1.000
_cell.length_b   1.000
_cell.length_c   1.000
_cell.angle_alpha   90.00
_cell.angle_beta   90.00
_cell.angle_gamma   90.00
#
_symmetry.space_group_name_H-M   'P 1'
#
loop_
_entity.id
_entity.type
_entity.pdbx_description
1 polymer ?
#
loop_
_entity_poly.entity_id
_entity_poly.type
_entity_poly.pdbx_seq_one_letter_code
_entity_poly.pdbx_strand_id
1 'polypeptide(L)'
;MNFETKYLIRWGIPGWIMIMALTPYLYFTFIDLIKDDVSKPSELLAAGAVVTVLGVPLGYLLNQLHHSLTWVIPRIGKWDKYFSEEIKIDEYLMSIDKGNERKERYRYLLSRKHELGGITMSLGLSALIIGLTNFQINSKVDWHWIYFFIVLGLFVFILISRFYSGANIMKYHKYYLREHNKNQK
;
A
#
# COMPACT_ATOMS: atom_id res chain seq x y z
N MET A 1 10.33 -13.82 20.14
CA MET A 1 9.56 -13.71 18.88
C MET A 1 10.56 -13.56 17.76
N ASN A 2 10.75 -14.57 16.92
CA ASN A 2 11.72 -14.50 15.81
C ASN A 2 11.16 -13.57 14.75
N PHE A 3 11.72 -12.36 14.66
CA PHE A 3 11.31 -11.36 13.69
C PHE A 3 11.86 -11.78 12.32
N GLU A 4 11.03 -12.35 11.47
CA GLU A 4 11.48 -12.77 10.14
C GLU A 4 11.66 -11.54 9.24
N THR A 5 12.86 -11.37 8.67
CA THR A 5 13.25 -10.24 7.80
C THR A 5 12.26 -9.98 6.65
N LYS A 6 11.55 -11.02 6.19
CA LYS A 6 10.52 -10.91 5.14
C LYS A 6 9.41 -9.93 5.50
N TYR A 7 9.04 -9.81 6.78
CA TYR A 7 8.00 -8.89 7.23
C TYR A 7 8.48 -7.43 7.24
N LEU A 8 9.74 -7.22 7.62
CA LEU A 8 10.38 -5.90 7.62
C LEU A 8 10.48 -5.32 6.21
N ILE A 9 10.94 -6.13 5.26
CA ILE A 9 11.00 -5.74 3.84
C ILE A 9 9.60 -5.46 3.30
N ARG A 10 8.64 -6.36 3.58
CA ARG A 10 7.27 -6.20 3.10
C ARG A 10 6.61 -4.91 3.60
N TRP A 11 6.86 -4.52 4.85
CA TRP A 11 6.32 -3.29 5.41
C TRP A 11 7.09 -2.05 4.99
N GLY A 12 8.38 -2.16 4.67
CA GLY A 12 9.20 -1.04 4.19
C GLY A 12 8.99 -0.67 2.72
N ILE A 13 8.59 -1.61 1.85
CA ILE A 13 8.39 -1.37 0.41
C ILE A 13 7.52 -0.13 0.13
N PRO A 14 6.33 0.06 0.74
CA PRO A 14 5.54 1.27 0.53
C PRO A 14 6.31 2.57 0.86
N GLY A 15 7.01 2.60 1.99
CA GLY A 15 7.77 3.78 2.42
C GLY A 15 8.91 4.10 1.47
N TRP A 16 9.69 3.09 1.06
CA TRP A 16 10.75 3.27 0.08
C TRP A 16 10.23 3.74 -1.29
N ILE A 17 9.07 3.25 -1.73
CA ILE A 17 8.43 3.73 -2.97
C ILE A 17 8.10 5.22 -2.86
N MET A 18 7.53 5.65 -1.73
CA MET A 18 7.22 7.07 -1.52
C MET A 18 8.49 7.94 -1.54
N ILE A 19 9.56 7.49 -0.87
CA ILE A 19 10.86 8.17 -0.85
C ILE A 19 11.44 8.23 -2.26
N MET A 20 11.49 7.12 -3.00
CA MET A 20 12.01 7.09 -4.37
C MET A 20 11.19 7.93 -5.34
N ALA A 21 9.90 8.13 -5.09
CA ALA A 21 9.06 9.02 -5.90
C ALA A 21 9.21 10.50 -5.51
N LEU A 22 9.44 10.82 -4.23
CA LEU A 22 9.53 12.21 -3.77
C LEU A 22 10.95 12.78 -3.85
N THR A 23 11.97 12.01 -3.47
CA THR A 23 13.34 12.51 -3.35
C THR A 23 13.89 13.05 -4.68
N PRO A 24 13.81 12.34 -5.82
CA PRO A 24 14.30 12.89 -7.08
C PRO A 24 13.55 14.16 -7.49
N TYR A 25 12.23 14.17 -7.34
CA TYR A 25 11.42 15.35 -7.64
C TYR A 25 11.81 16.54 -6.77
N LEU A 26 11.87 16.38 -5.45
CA LEU A 26 12.24 17.47 -4.54
C LEU A 26 13.68 17.94 -4.78
N TYR A 27 14.60 17.01 -5.03
CA TYR A 27 15.99 17.32 -5.34
C TYR A 27 16.11 18.22 -6.57
N PHE A 28 15.50 17.85 -7.70
CA PHE A 28 15.58 18.65 -8.91
C PHE A 28 14.76 19.94 -8.83
N THR A 29 13.66 19.96 -8.08
CA THR A 29 12.80 21.14 -7.91
C THR A 29 13.50 22.23 -7.10
N PHE A 30 14.23 21.82 -6.06
CA PHE A 30 14.87 22.73 -5.10
C PHE A 30 16.39 22.68 -5.16
N ILE A 31 16.95 22.22 -6.29
CA ILE A 31 18.39 21.97 -6.40
C ILE A 31 19.21 23.23 -6.09
N ASP A 32 18.75 24.39 -6.55
CA ASP A 32 19.43 25.66 -6.32
C ASP A 32 19.46 26.09 -4.86
N LEU A 33 18.56 25.55 -4.01
CA LEU A 33 18.55 25.78 -2.56
C LEU A 33 19.45 24.79 -1.80
N ILE A 34 19.77 23.63 -2.39
CA ILE A 34 20.42 22.50 -1.71
C ILE A 34 21.88 22.30 -2.17
N LYS A 35 22.26 22.90 -3.31
CA LYS A 35 23.59 22.75 -3.94
C LYS A 35 24.76 23.06 -2.99
N ASP A 36 24.60 24.01 -2.08
CA ASP A 36 25.69 24.44 -1.19
C ASP A 36 25.81 23.57 0.08
N ASP A 37 24.73 22.88 0.47
CA ASP A 37 24.64 22.11 1.73
C ASP A 37 24.98 20.61 1.59
N VAL A 38 24.97 20.05 0.37
CA VAL A 38 25.21 18.61 0.14
C VAL A 38 26.37 18.41 -0.82
N SER A 39 27.57 18.75 -0.36
CA SER A 39 28.79 18.70 -1.19
C SER A 39 29.71 17.52 -0.87
N LYS A 40 29.52 16.82 0.25
CA LYS A 40 30.40 15.69 0.63
C LYS A 40 29.77 14.31 0.38
N PRO A 41 30.50 13.37 -0.28
CA PRO A 41 30.03 12.00 -0.49
C PRO A 41 29.63 11.24 0.78
N SER A 42 30.26 11.53 1.92
CA SER A 42 29.94 10.91 3.21
C SER A 42 28.57 11.32 3.75
N GLU A 43 28.14 12.55 3.49
CA GLU A 43 26.84 13.08 3.92
C GLU A 43 25.72 12.47 3.07
N LEU A 44 25.96 12.29 1.77
CA LEU A 44 25.06 11.57 0.87
C LEU A 44 24.87 10.11 1.31
N LEU A 45 25.96 9.43 1.68
CA LEU A 45 25.91 8.06 2.18
C LEU A 45 25.11 7.96 3.49
N ALA A 46 25.34 8.88 4.43
CA ALA A 46 24.60 8.95 5.68
C ALA A 46 23.11 9.20 5.43
N ALA A 47 22.75 10.11 4.53
CA ALA A 47 21.36 10.37 4.14
C ALA A 47 20.69 9.13 3.53
N GLY A 48 21.39 8.40 2.65
CA GLY A 48 20.89 7.14 2.08
C GLY A 48 20.63 6.06 3.14
N ALA A 49 21.51 5.95 4.14
CA ALA A 49 21.33 5.03 5.26
C ALA A 49 20.09 5.39 6.10
N VAL A 50 19.91 6.67 6.42
CA VAL A 50 18.73 7.17 7.17
C VAL A 50 17.44 6.89 6.40
N VAL A 51 17.42 7.19 5.09
CA VAL A 51 16.28 6.91 4.20
C VAL A 51 15.91 5.42 4.19
N THR A 52 16.92 4.54 4.14
CA THR A 52 16.70 3.09 4.15
C THR A 52 16.03 2.64 5.45
N VAL A 53 16.51 3.14 6.59
CA VAL A 53 15.95 2.82 7.92
C VAL A 53 14.54 3.41 8.07
N LEU A 54 14.33 4.66 7.67
CA LEU A 54 13.04 5.36 7.81
C LEU A 54 11.95 4.83 6.89
N GLY A 55 12.30 4.19 5.77
CA GLY A 55 11.30 3.61 4.88
C GLY A 55 10.46 2.52 5.55
N VAL A 56 10.98 1.81 6.55
CA VAL A 56 10.23 0.79 7.30
C VAL A 56 9.09 1.37 8.13
N PRO A 57 9.33 2.28 9.10
CA PRO A 57 8.23 2.88 9.87
C PRO A 57 7.27 3.67 8.99
N LEU A 58 7.78 4.37 7.97
CA LEU A 58 6.95 5.09 7.02
C LEU A 58 6.02 4.15 6.25
N GLY A 59 6.56 3.04 5.72
CA GLY A 59 5.77 2.06 4.99
C GLY A 59 4.73 1.35 5.88
N TYR A 60 5.06 1.12 7.15
CA TYR A 60 4.09 0.65 8.13
C TYR A 60 2.92 1.63 8.30
N LEU A 61 3.20 2.94 8.47
CA LEU A 61 2.15 3.97 8.57
C LEU A 61 1.27 4.00 7.31
N LEU A 62 1.86 3.90 6.12
CA LEU A 62 1.11 3.85 4.85
C LEU A 62 0.20 2.62 4.78
N ASN A 63 0.66 1.45 5.24
CA ASN A 63 -0.17 0.26 5.36
C ASN A 63 -1.32 0.44 6.37
N GLN A 64 -1.08 1.11 7.49
CA GLN A 64 -2.13 1.39 8.48
C GLN A 64 -3.17 2.38 7.94
N LEU A 65 -2.73 3.44 7.24
CA LEU A 65 -3.65 4.36 6.56
C LEU A 65 -4.51 3.61 5.53
N HIS A 66 -3.90 2.75 4.73
CA HIS A 66 -4.62 1.89 3.80
C HIS A 66 -5.68 1.02 4.51
N HIS A 67 -5.30 0.33 5.58
CA HIS A 67 -6.19 -0.55 6.32
C HIS A 67 -7.37 0.24 6.92
N SER A 68 -7.10 1.37 7.56
CA SER A 68 -8.12 2.23 8.15
C SER A 68 -9.11 2.74 7.11
N LEU A 69 -8.62 3.33 6.01
CA LEU A 69 -9.47 3.94 4.98
C LEU A 69 -10.32 2.93 4.24
N THR A 70 -9.82 1.71 4.03
CA THR A 70 -10.44 0.76 3.09
C THR A 70 -11.10 -0.43 3.78
N TRP A 71 -10.74 -0.69 5.04
CA TRP A 71 -11.29 -1.76 5.83
C TRP A 71 -12.16 -1.26 6.98
N VAL A 72 -11.59 -0.42 7.84
CA VAL A 72 -12.22 0.00 9.11
C VAL A 72 -13.35 0.98 8.86
N ILE A 73 -13.05 2.13 8.24
CA ILE A 73 -14.00 3.24 8.05
C ILE A 73 -15.28 2.80 7.33
N PRO A 74 -15.22 2.05 6.20
CA PRO A 74 -16.43 1.65 5.48
C PRO A 74 -17.34 0.69 6.26
N ARG A 75 -16.86 0.11 7.37
CA ARG A 75 -17.57 -0.88 8.18
C ARG A 75 -18.01 -0.36 9.54
N ILE A 76 -17.74 0.90 9.87
CA ILE A 76 -18.19 1.51 11.12
C ILE A 76 -19.70 1.27 11.28
N GLY A 77 -20.10 0.74 12.44
CA GLY A 77 -21.49 0.38 12.75
C GLY A 77 -21.98 -0.97 12.18
N LYS A 78 -21.15 -1.73 11.45
CA LYS A 78 -21.49 -3.05 10.86
C LYS A 78 -20.48 -4.13 11.21
N TRP A 79 -19.66 -3.92 12.24
CA TRP A 79 -18.57 -4.81 12.61
C TRP A 79 -19.06 -6.20 13.03
N ASP A 80 -20.11 -6.28 13.85
CA ASP A 80 -20.64 -7.58 14.31
C ASP A 80 -21.06 -8.48 13.15
N LYS A 81 -21.78 -7.92 12.18
CA LYS A 81 -22.17 -8.65 10.96
C LYS A 81 -20.94 -9.12 10.19
N TYR A 82 -19.96 -8.24 9.99
CA TYR A 82 -18.75 -8.56 9.25
C TYR A 82 -17.94 -9.66 9.95
N PHE A 83 -17.72 -9.56 11.26
CA PHE A 83 -16.99 -10.58 12.02
C PHE A 83 -17.75 -11.91 12.04
N SER A 84 -19.07 -11.88 12.17
CA SER A 84 -19.90 -13.09 12.08
C SER A 84 -19.78 -13.79 10.72
N GLU A 85 -19.70 -13.03 9.63
CA GLU A 85 -19.49 -13.59 8.29
C GLU A 85 -18.09 -14.19 8.14
N GLU A 86 -17.04 -13.58 8.72
CA GLU A 86 -15.69 -14.15 8.73
C GLU A 86 -15.60 -15.46 9.52
N ILE A 87 -16.22 -15.52 10.69
CA ILE A 87 -16.26 -16.74 11.52
C ILE A 87 -16.89 -17.89 10.75
N LYS A 88 -18.04 -17.67 10.10
CA LYS A 88 -18.72 -18.69 9.28
C LYS A 88 -17.85 -19.22 8.14
N ILE A 89 -17.04 -18.36 7.52
CA ILE A 89 -16.14 -18.79 6.46
C ILE A 89 -15.00 -19.62 7.04
N ASP A 90 -14.43 -19.25 8.18
CA ASP A 90 -13.37 -20.02 8.81
C ASP A 90 -13.86 -21.41 9.27
N GLU A 91 -15.04 -21.47 9.91
CA GLU A 91 -15.72 -22.73 10.27
C GLU A 91 -15.98 -23.62 9.05
N TYR A 92 -16.49 -23.05 7.97
CA TYR A 92 -16.69 -23.77 6.72
C TYR A 92 -15.37 -24.29 6.15
N LEU A 93 -14.33 -23.46 6.11
CA LEU A 93 -13.03 -23.87 5.58
C LEU A 93 -12.37 -24.94 6.45
N MET A 94 -12.64 -25.00 7.75
CA MET A 94 -12.14 -26.08 8.62
C MET A 94 -12.88 -27.41 8.42
N SER A 95 -14.14 -27.39 8.01
CA SER A 95 -14.97 -28.60 7.90
C SER A 95 -14.85 -29.35 6.56
N ILE A 96 -14.24 -28.74 5.54
CA ILE A 96 -14.15 -29.32 4.20
C ILE A 96 -12.78 -29.98 3.94
N ASP A 97 -12.80 -31.03 3.11
CA ASP A 97 -11.57 -31.60 2.55
C ASP A 97 -10.81 -30.54 1.72
N LYS A 98 -9.48 -30.50 1.87
CA LYS A 98 -8.59 -29.43 1.36
C LYS A 98 -8.92 -28.02 1.88
N GLY A 99 -9.58 -27.93 3.04
CA GLY A 99 -9.84 -26.68 3.74
C GLY A 99 -8.61 -25.78 3.92
N ASN A 100 -7.49 -26.38 4.31
CA ASN A 100 -6.22 -25.69 4.48
C ASN A 100 -5.68 -25.07 3.18
N GLU A 101 -5.76 -25.78 2.04
CA GLU A 101 -5.35 -25.23 0.74
C GLU A 101 -6.20 -24.01 0.34
N ARG A 102 -7.51 -24.08 0.59
CA ARG A 102 -8.45 -23.00 0.29
C ARG A 102 -8.27 -21.79 1.21
N LYS A 103 -7.95 -22.03 2.49
CA LYS A 103 -7.57 -21.00 3.47
C LYS A 103 -6.27 -20.32 3.07
N GLU A 104 -5.28 -21.09 2.62
CA GLU A 104 -4.01 -20.54 2.12
C GLU A 104 -4.23 -19.62 0.91
N ARG A 105 -5.08 -20.06 -0.03
CA ARG A 105 -5.47 -19.23 -1.17
C ARG A 105 -6.20 -17.95 -0.74
N TYR A 106 -7.10 -18.01 0.25
CA TYR A 106 -7.77 -16.82 0.78
C TYR A 106 -6.76 -15.83 1.38
N ARG A 107 -5.85 -16.34 2.22
CA ARG A 107 -4.77 -15.58 2.84
C ARG A 107 -3.88 -14.93 1.79
N TYR A 108 -3.51 -15.65 0.74
CA TYR A 108 -2.73 -15.11 -0.38
C TYR A 108 -3.45 -13.95 -1.07
N LEU A 109 -4.73 -14.09 -1.41
CA LEU A 109 -5.52 -13.02 -2.05
C LEU A 109 -5.62 -11.78 -1.15
N LEU A 110 -5.80 -11.99 0.15
CA LEU A 110 -5.90 -10.91 1.14
C LEU A 110 -4.55 -10.19 1.27
N SER A 111 -3.48 -10.96 1.38
CA SER A 111 -2.09 -10.50 1.40
C SER A 111 -1.80 -9.60 0.20
N ARG A 112 -2.17 -10.06 -1.00
CA ARG A 112 -1.95 -9.33 -2.24
C ARG A 112 -2.72 -8.02 -2.29
N LYS A 113 -3.97 -8.00 -1.83
CA LYS A 113 -4.78 -6.78 -1.74
C LYS A 113 -4.14 -5.75 -0.81
N HIS A 114 -3.62 -6.17 0.35
CA HIS A 114 -2.98 -5.29 1.31
C HIS A 114 -1.62 -4.76 0.83
N GLU A 115 -0.80 -5.60 0.20
CA GLU A 115 0.47 -5.19 -0.41
C GLU A 115 0.25 -4.09 -1.46
N LEU A 116 -0.68 -4.30 -2.39
CA LEU A 116 -1.05 -3.29 -3.39
C LEU A 116 -1.66 -2.04 -2.73
N GLY A 117 -2.35 -2.21 -1.61
CA GLY A 117 -2.90 -1.14 -0.79
C GLY A 117 -1.85 -0.16 -0.27
N GLY A 118 -0.77 -0.66 0.33
CA GLY A 118 0.34 0.17 0.80
C GLY A 118 1.01 0.95 -0.34
N ILE A 119 1.28 0.28 -1.47
CA ILE A 119 1.86 0.92 -2.65
C ILE A 119 0.93 2.00 -3.22
N THR A 120 -0.38 1.71 -3.27
CA THR A 120 -1.40 2.69 -3.72
C THR A 120 -1.37 3.95 -2.84
N MET A 121 -1.29 3.80 -1.51
CA MET A 121 -1.19 4.95 -0.60
C MET A 121 0.09 5.74 -0.81
N SER A 122 1.20 5.03 -1.03
CA SER A 122 2.52 5.63 -1.27
C SER A 122 2.50 6.52 -2.50
N LEU A 123 2.10 5.96 -3.65
CA LEU A 123 2.05 6.68 -4.92
C LEU A 123 0.96 7.76 -4.93
N GLY A 124 -0.18 7.51 -4.27
CA GLY A 124 -1.27 8.49 -4.17
C GLY A 124 -0.87 9.72 -3.37
N LEU A 125 -0.20 9.53 -2.22
CA LEU A 125 0.33 10.65 -1.43
C LEU A 125 1.50 11.34 -2.13
N SER A 126 2.40 10.59 -2.80
CA SER A 126 3.45 11.21 -3.62
C SER A 126 2.87 12.08 -4.71
N ALA A 127 1.89 11.59 -5.49
CA ALA A 127 1.23 12.36 -6.53
C ALA A 127 0.54 13.60 -5.96
N LEU A 128 -0.13 13.47 -4.81
CA LEU A 128 -0.75 14.60 -4.12
C LEU A 128 0.27 15.68 -3.74
N ILE A 129 1.37 15.28 -3.08
CA ILE A 129 2.43 16.21 -2.66
C ILE A 129 3.04 16.91 -3.88
N ILE A 130 3.45 16.15 -4.90
CA ILE A 130 4.02 16.69 -6.15
C ILE A 130 3.05 17.67 -6.81
N GLY A 131 1.76 17.30 -6.90
CA GLY A 131 0.74 18.16 -7.46
C GLY A 131 0.62 19.48 -6.69
N LEU A 132 0.49 19.40 -5.36
CA LEU A 132 0.42 20.57 -4.49
C LEU A 132 1.67 21.45 -4.60
N THR A 133 2.86 20.86 -4.64
CA THR A 133 4.11 21.59 -4.84
C THR A 133 4.14 22.30 -6.19
N ASN A 134 3.77 21.61 -7.29
CA ASN A 134 3.67 22.22 -8.62
C ASN A 134 2.72 23.42 -8.65
N PHE A 135 1.58 23.33 -7.95
CA PHE A 135 0.63 24.44 -7.81
C PHE A 135 1.21 25.59 -6.98
N GLN A 136 1.86 25.30 -5.85
CA GLN A 136 2.44 26.31 -4.96
C GLN A 136 3.56 27.12 -5.62
N ILE A 137 4.45 26.45 -6.37
CA ILE A 137 5.55 27.12 -7.08
C ILE A 137 5.10 27.74 -8.41
N ASN A 138 3.81 27.63 -8.75
CA ASN A 138 3.23 28.04 -10.02
C ASN A 138 4.08 27.58 -11.21
N SER A 139 4.45 26.29 -11.19
CA SER A 139 5.42 25.75 -12.15
C SER A 139 4.89 25.86 -13.57
N LYS A 140 5.63 26.60 -14.41
CA LYS A 140 5.53 26.52 -15.87
C LYS A 140 6.60 25.62 -16.49
N VAL A 141 7.43 24.99 -15.66
CA VAL A 141 8.52 24.13 -16.12
C VAL A 141 7.95 22.77 -16.50
N ASP A 142 8.19 22.35 -17.74
CA ASP A 142 7.59 21.14 -18.31
C ASP A 142 7.95 19.87 -17.51
N TRP A 143 9.18 19.77 -17.00
CA TRP A 143 9.63 18.57 -16.31
C TRP A 143 8.81 18.27 -15.05
N HIS A 144 8.39 19.31 -14.31
CA HIS A 144 7.59 19.17 -13.08
C HIS A 144 6.25 18.46 -13.35
N TRP A 145 5.59 18.82 -14.45
CA TRP A 145 4.32 18.24 -14.85
C TRP A 145 4.49 16.86 -15.50
N ILE A 146 5.55 16.68 -16.30
CA ILE A 146 5.91 15.37 -16.85
C ILE A 146 6.14 14.36 -15.71
N TYR A 147 6.93 14.73 -14.70
CA TYR A 147 7.19 13.87 -13.54
C TYR A 147 5.90 13.55 -12.77
N PHE A 148 5.06 14.56 -12.53
CA PHE A 148 3.75 14.37 -11.92
C PHE A 148 2.90 13.34 -12.68
N PHE A 149 2.81 13.44 -14.01
CA PHE A 149 2.04 12.50 -14.83
C PHE A 149 2.63 11.10 -14.83
N ILE A 150 3.96 10.94 -14.74
CA ILE A 150 4.59 9.62 -14.58
C ILE A 150 4.17 8.98 -13.25
N VAL A 151 4.30 9.71 -12.13
CA VAL A 151 3.90 9.20 -10.81
C VAL A 151 2.39 8.91 -10.76
N LEU A 152 1.58 9.78 -11.35
CA LEU A 152 0.13 9.60 -11.46
C LEU A 152 -0.23 8.37 -12.31
N GLY A 153 0.48 8.13 -13.43
CA GLY A 153 0.30 6.96 -14.27
C GLY A 153 0.61 5.67 -13.51
N LEU A 154 1.71 5.63 -12.76
CA LEU A 154 2.05 4.50 -11.88
C LEU A 154 0.99 4.30 -10.79
N PHE A 155 0.51 5.38 -10.18
CA PHE A 155 -0.58 5.33 -9.20
C PHE A 155 -1.83 4.69 -9.80
N VAL A 156 -2.28 5.15 -10.97
CA VAL A 156 -3.47 4.62 -11.66
C VAL A 156 -3.28 3.14 -12.01
N PHE A 157 -2.11 2.74 -12.52
CA PHE A 157 -1.81 1.35 -12.85
C PHE A 157 -1.91 0.42 -11.62
N ILE A 158 -1.32 0.82 -10.50
CA ILE A 158 -1.39 0.06 -9.25
C ILE A 158 -2.81 0.08 -8.67
N LEU A 159 -3.54 1.19 -8.81
CA LEU A 159 -4.92 1.31 -8.37
C LEU A 159 -5.84 0.33 -9.12
N ILE A 160 -5.69 0.20 -10.44
CA ILE A 160 -6.41 -0.81 -11.25
C ILE A 160 -6.09 -2.22 -10.75
N SER A 161 -4.81 -2.53 -10.55
CA SER A 161 -4.36 -3.83 -10.04
C SER A 161 -4.96 -4.15 -8.66
N ARG A 162 -5.05 -3.12 -7.79
CA ARG A 162 -5.67 -3.22 -6.47
C ARG A 162 -7.17 -3.48 -6.58
N PHE A 163 -7.88 -2.80 -7.48
CA PHE A 163 -9.30 -3.04 -7.70
C PHE A 163 -9.58 -4.46 -8.19
N TYR A 164 -8.79 -4.95 -9.13
CA TYR A 164 -8.87 -6.34 -9.58
C TYR A 164 -8.69 -7.33 -8.41
N SER A 165 -7.62 -7.16 -7.62
CA SER A 165 -7.35 -8.00 -6.44
C SER A 165 -8.51 -7.95 -5.42
N GLY A 166 -9.05 -6.74 -5.19
CA GLY A 166 -10.20 -6.51 -4.32
C GLY A 166 -11.48 -7.19 -4.79
N ALA A 167 -11.77 -7.14 -6.09
CA ALA A 167 -12.92 -7.82 -6.68
C ALA A 167 -12.78 -9.34 -6.59
N ASN A 168 -11.58 -9.87 -6.83
CA ASN A 168 -11.29 -11.29 -6.76
C ASN A 168 -11.52 -11.86 -5.35
N ILE A 169 -10.95 -11.23 -4.31
CA ILE A 169 -11.18 -11.69 -2.94
C ILE A 169 -12.64 -11.55 -2.50
N MET A 170 -13.33 -10.49 -2.92
CA MET A 170 -14.75 -10.32 -2.59
C MET A 170 -15.60 -11.43 -3.22
N LYS A 171 -15.31 -11.82 -4.47
CA LYS A 171 -15.98 -12.94 -5.13
C LYS A 171 -15.74 -14.26 -4.39
N TYR A 172 -14.50 -14.48 -3.95
CA TYR A 172 -14.09 -15.67 -3.21
C TYR A 172 -14.75 -15.75 -1.82
N HIS A 173 -14.78 -14.63 -1.08
CA HIS A 173 -15.48 -14.50 0.21
C HIS A 173 -16.98 -14.80 0.08
N LYS A 174 -17.66 -14.17 -0.90
CA LYS A 174 -19.09 -14.40 -1.16
C LYS A 174 -19.40 -15.85 -1.55
N TYR A 175 -18.50 -16.51 -2.27
CA TYR A 175 -18.65 -17.91 -2.64
C TYR A 175 -18.72 -18.80 -1.40
N TYR A 176 -17.73 -18.72 -0.51
CA TYR A 176 -17.72 -19.59 0.67
C TYR A 176 -18.79 -19.26 1.70
N LEU A 177 -19.15 -17.99 1.85
CA LEU A 177 -20.28 -17.63 2.69
C LEU A 177 -21.59 -18.27 2.20
N ARG A 178 -21.78 -18.37 0.88
CA ARG A 178 -22.94 -19.05 0.29
C ARG A 178 -22.89 -20.56 0.49
N GLU A 179 -21.73 -21.18 0.30
CA GLU A 179 -21.57 -22.63 0.49
C GLU A 179 -21.78 -23.03 1.96
N HIS A 180 -21.25 -22.26 2.91
CA HIS A 180 -21.56 -22.43 4.33
C HIS A 180 -23.07 -22.42 4.59
N ASN A 181 -23.78 -21.40 4.07
CA ASN A 181 -25.21 -21.26 4.29
C ASN A 181 -26.06 -22.35 3.60
N LYS A 182 -25.54 -23.02 2.57
CA LYS A 182 -26.21 -24.18 1.95
C LYS A 182 -26.07 -25.43 2.80
N ASN A 183 -24.90 -25.66 3.40
CA ASN A 183 -24.64 -26.85 4.22
C ASN A 183 -25.37 -26.86 5.58
N GLN A 184 -25.95 -25.73 5.98
CA GLN A 184 -26.74 -25.57 7.20
C GLN A 184 -28.26 -25.69 6.95
N LYS A 185 -28.68 -25.95 5.71
CA LYS A 185 -30.08 -26.18 5.32
C LYS A 185 -30.28 -27.64 4.95
#